data_AF-A0A969AKT1-F1
#
_entry.id   AF-A0A969AKT1-F1
#
_cell.length_a   1.000
_cell.length_b   1.000
_cell.length_c   1.000
_cell.angle_alpha   90.00
_cell.angle_beta   90.00
_cell.angle_gamma   90.00
#
_symmetry.space_group_name_H-M   'P 1'
#
loop_
_entity.id
_entity.type
_entity.pdbx_description
1 polymer ?
#
loop_
_entity_poly.entity_id
_entity_poly.type
_entity_poly.pdbx_seq_one_letter_code
_entity_poly.pdbx_strand_id
1 'polypeptide(L)'
;MVAVRFEGNRRFTDEYLKEQIATKEGEIFDPGLLLRDEKALREFFSGVFDIEEIPVEDGVEIVFHVLDRVLVGTVELRGLSRVNKDDVRPLLSTRKGRPLHEHALKSDAEILARLHREKGYHFVEVEAYRSKTATADVEDIIFQVFVGNRVKVVEIVLEGAHSLSRDDLLKVAKNSDRYRKQFLGLARLFNPAWFDRAALEEDRRKMELQYHQEGYLDARIALVGVRFDERRKEATIHYRIDEGARYTLRSVKVEYVDGGLPEAEDREALSPASLEALSSMEIGAPYRVDDVRTTRKDVSERLWGRAYATSQIEERYTADVETRTVDFRFVIRCGPKVREGLFRIYGNRYTRDNVIRRAFRKGATPGDFLDIDELDAGRNRLLGLRFFRFVRFGNGQNWGLAKSPGSPEDEYDVELEIEEDETRNLTFGAGVSTDGGAFATFAVTWRNFDWRKPPEKWWRILDRDAFRGGGQRFTFTASPGTTFSTFTFSFADPAVRDSPWSLSWSAFRRVSLYDDYDQQNDGITIRVGRYLDDDFVWKLDVEWSLQQVILDNPEPDAPVNALDVQGASTLHSLGIFVRRARKKEIDLFLNGHVTTGSLELVGGRSRGMWMSGR
;
A
#
# COMPACT_ATOMS: atom_id res chain seq x y z
N MET A 1 47.48 35.59 -35.23
CA MET A 1 46.26 35.77 -34.42
C MET A 1 45.14 34.97 -35.04
N VAL A 2 44.34 34.28 -34.23
CA VAL A 2 43.22 33.47 -34.72
C VAL A 2 41.98 34.34 -34.97
N ALA A 3 41.29 34.11 -36.09
CA ALA A 3 39.93 34.58 -36.33
C ALA A 3 38.99 33.37 -36.48
N VAL A 4 37.73 33.45 -36.04
CA VAL A 4 36.78 32.33 -36.09
C VAL A 4 35.49 32.74 -36.79
N ARG A 5 35.03 31.88 -37.70
CA ARG A 5 33.77 32.04 -38.45
C ARG A 5 32.99 30.73 -38.48
N PHE A 6 31.66 30.83 -38.51
CA PHE A 6 30.77 29.69 -38.62
C PHE A 6 29.96 29.78 -39.91
N GLU A 7 29.98 28.70 -40.70
CA GLU A 7 29.18 28.59 -41.92
C GLU A 7 28.11 27.51 -41.79
N GLY A 8 26.91 27.81 -42.28
CA GLY A 8 25.76 26.90 -42.18
C GLY A 8 24.95 27.02 -40.89
N ASN A 9 25.38 27.85 -39.94
CA ASN A 9 24.61 28.24 -38.76
C ASN A 9 23.55 29.29 -39.15
N ARG A 10 22.26 28.96 -38.98
CA ARG A 10 21.15 29.92 -39.23
C ARG A 10 20.43 30.35 -37.96
N ARG A 11 20.88 29.87 -36.80
CA ARG A 11 20.09 29.91 -35.56
C ARG A 11 20.76 30.65 -34.41
N PHE A 12 22.07 30.51 -34.26
CA PHE A 12 22.84 31.14 -33.18
C PHE A 12 23.58 32.35 -33.73
N THR A 13 23.91 33.32 -32.88
CA THR A 13 24.84 34.38 -33.29
C THR A 13 26.27 33.84 -33.22
N ASP A 14 27.15 34.35 -34.08
CA ASP A 14 28.55 33.92 -34.10
C ASP A 14 29.24 34.24 -32.78
N GLU A 15 28.93 35.37 -32.15
CA GLU A 15 29.45 35.72 -30.81
C GLU A 15 29.09 34.67 -29.76
N TYR A 16 27.85 34.17 -29.79
CA TYR A 16 27.41 33.15 -28.84
C TYR A 16 28.18 31.83 -29.02
N LEU A 17 28.43 31.42 -30.26
CA LEU A 17 29.20 30.21 -30.55
C LEU A 17 30.68 30.36 -30.18
N LYS A 18 31.26 31.55 -30.38
CA LYS A 18 32.63 31.89 -29.94
C LYS A 18 32.81 31.76 -28.42
N GLU A 19 31.75 31.99 -27.65
CA GLU A 19 31.78 31.76 -26.20
C GLU A 19 31.81 30.27 -25.83
N GLN A 20 31.21 29.39 -26.64
CA GLN A 20 31.10 27.95 -26.37
C GLN A 20 32.34 27.14 -26.77
N ILE A 21 33.19 27.69 -27.63
CA ILE A 21 34.46 27.06 -28.05
C ILE A 21 35.64 27.53 -27.18
N ALA A 22 36.66 26.68 -27.09
CA ALA A 22 37.90 26.93 -26.39
C ALA A 22 38.85 27.83 -27.18
N THR A 23 38.83 27.79 -28.51
CA THR A 23 39.60 28.72 -29.34
C THR A 23 39.09 30.16 -29.17
N LYS A 24 39.99 31.10 -28.86
CA LYS A 24 39.68 32.53 -28.70
C LYS A 24 40.33 33.37 -29.78
N GLU A 25 39.57 34.34 -30.29
CA GLU A 25 40.07 35.27 -31.30
C GLU A 25 41.20 36.13 -30.73
N GLY A 26 42.23 36.37 -31.55
CA GLY A 26 43.42 37.12 -31.14
C GLY A 26 44.53 36.28 -30.49
N GLU A 27 44.26 35.04 -30.10
CA GLU A 27 45.27 34.16 -29.50
C GLU A 27 46.18 33.48 -30.54
N ILE A 28 47.20 32.74 -30.07
CA ILE A 28 48.06 31.89 -30.90
C ILE A 28 47.26 30.63 -31.26
N PHE A 29 47.30 30.24 -32.54
CA PHE A 29 46.61 29.06 -33.02
C PHE A 29 47.18 27.78 -32.40
N ASP A 30 46.30 26.99 -31.78
CA ASP A 30 46.60 25.66 -31.24
C ASP A 30 45.67 24.61 -31.90
N PRO A 31 46.17 23.80 -32.84
CA PRO A 31 45.41 22.73 -33.48
C PRO A 31 44.81 21.72 -32.48
N GLY A 32 45.41 21.56 -31.29
CA GLY A 32 44.91 20.67 -30.24
C GLY A 32 43.55 21.07 -29.67
N LEU A 33 43.16 22.34 -29.81
CA LEU A 33 41.87 22.86 -29.33
C LEU A 33 40.70 22.55 -30.28
N LEU A 34 40.98 22.34 -31.57
CA LEU A 34 39.94 22.11 -32.59
C LEU A 34 39.05 20.89 -32.29
N LEU A 35 39.63 19.80 -31.77
CA LEU A 35 38.90 18.59 -31.36
C LEU A 35 37.92 18.86 -30.21
N ARG A 36 38.28 19.76 -29.29
CA ARG A 36 37.42 20.16 -28.17
C ARG A 36 36.29 21.06 -28.66
N ASP A 37 36.61 21.96 -29.58
CA ASP A 37 35.65 22.90 -30.17
C ASP A 37 34.64 22.18 -31.03
N GLU A 38 35.08 21.21 -31.83
CA GLU A 38 34.20 20.33 -32.60
C GLU A 38 33.23 19.59 -31.67
N LYS A 39 33.72 19.07 -30.54
CA LYS A 39 32.88 18.38 -29.55
C LYS A 39 31.85 19.33 -28.90
N ALA A 40 32.23 20.57 -28.61
CA ALA A 40 31.34 21.58 -28.06
C ALA A 40 30.25 21.98 -29.08
N LEU A 41 30.64 22.21 -30.34
CA LEU A 41 29.72 22.57 -31.42
C LEU A 41 28.73 21.44 -31.76
N ARG A 42 29.13 20.17 -31.60
CA ARG A 42 28.25 19.01 -31.75
C ARG A 42 27.09 18.99 -30.74
N GLU A 43 27.08 19.81 -29.68
CA GLU A 43 25.91 19.97 -28.81
C GLU A 43 24.80 20.81 -29.47
N PHE A 44 25.19 21.77 -30.32
CA PHE A 44 24.29 22.74 -30.97
C PHE A 44 23.91 22.32 -32.39
N PHE A 45 24.83 21.68 -33.10
CA PHE A 45 24.71 21.26 -34.51
C PHE A 45 24.59 19.74 -34.62
N SER A 46 24.06 19.23 -35.74
CA SER A 46 24.00 17.76 -35.97
C SER A 46 25.37 17.20 -36.30
N GLY A 47 26.30 18.06 -36.71
CA GLY A 47 27.70 17.76 -36.92
C GLY A 47 28.46 19.02 -37.38
N VAL A 48 29.77 18.98 -37.21
CA VAL A 48 30.73 19.82 -37.92
C VAL A 48 31.29 18.93 -39.02
N PHE A 49 31.06 19.27 -40.28
CA PHE A 49 31.45 18.39 -41.40
C PHE A 49 32.76 18.81 -42.05
N ASP A 50 33.18 20.06 -41.83
CA ASP A 50 34.48 20.54 -42.25
C ASP A 50 34.98 21.64 -41.30
N ILE A 51 36.29 21.70 -41.13
CA ILE A 51 36.99 22.77 -40.40
C ILE A 51 38.08 23.25 -41.35
N GLU A 52 37.85 24.42 -41.95
CA GLU A 52 38.77 25.00 -42.93
C GLU A 52 39.71 25.98 -42.24
N GLU A 53 41.01 25.79 -42.41
CA GLU A 53 42.06 26.69 -41.90
C GLU A 53 42.57 27.57 -43.06
N ILE A 54 42.23 28.85 -43.04
CA ILE A 54 42.58 29.81 -44.08
C ILE A 54 43.75 30.67 -43.57
N PRO A 55 44.96 30.59 -44.16
CA PRO A 55 46.08 31.43 -43.76
C PRO A 55 45.84 32.89 -44.15
N VAL A 56 46.06 33.81 -43.21
CA VAL A 56 45.94 35.27 -43.40
C VAL A 56 47.25 35.97 -43.01
N GLU A 57 47.48 37.20 -43.48
CA GLU A 57 48.79 37.90 -43.36
C GLU A 57 49.40 37.88 -41.95
N ASP A 58 48.57 37.95 -40.90
CA ASP A 58 49.00 37.93 -39.50
C ASP A 58 48.38 36.78 -38.67
N GLY A 59 48.01 35.65 -39.29
CA GLY A 59 47.39 34.53 -38.56
C GLY A 59 46.67 33.45 -39.37
N VAL A 60 45.67 32.83 -38.75
CA VAL A 60 44.83 31.78 -39.37
C VAL A 60 43.36 32.10 -39.05
N GLU A 61 42.51 32.10 -40.07
CA GLU A 61 41.06 32.12 -39.94
C GLU A 61 40.54 30.67 -39.93
N ILE A 62 39.77 30.31 -38.92
CA ILE A 62 39.17 28.97 -38.77
C ILE A 62 37.69 29.09 -39.12
N VAL A 63 37.26 28.38 -40.17
CA VAL A 63 35.87 28.33 -40.61
C VAL A 63 35.28 26.98 -40.23
N PHE A 64 34.36 26.98 -39.27
CA PHE A 64 33.59 25.79 -38.90
C PHE A 64 32.37 25.66 -39.81
N HIS A 65 32.37 24.65 -40.66
CA HIS A 65 31.21 24.30 -41.49
C HIS A 65 30.27 23.38 -40.71
N VAL A 66 29.13 23.92 -40.28
CA VAL A 66 28.19 23.27 -39.37
C VAL A 66 26.85 22.96 -40.05
N LEU A 67 26.20 21.88 -39.62
CA LEU A 67 24.86 21.53 -40.08
C LEU A 67 23.84 21.71 -38.95
N ASP A 68 22.86 22.59 -39.17
CA ASP A 68 21.80 22.87 -38.19
C ASP A 68 21.06 21.59 -37.79
N ARG A 69 20.78 21.45 -36.49
CA ARG A 69 19.96 20.34 -36.00
C ARG A 69 18.53 20.52 -36.45
N VAL A 70 18.00 19.48 -37.10
CA VAL A 70 16.56 19.35 -37.34
C VAL A 70 15.84 19.32 -35.99
N LEU A 71 14.84 20.16 -35.83
CA LEU A 71 13.98 20.19 -34.66
C LEU A 71 12.74 19.35 -34.88
N VAL A 72 12.26 18.78 -33.78
CA VAL A 72 10.95 18.13 -33.75
C VAL A 72 9.87 19.19 -33.85
N GLY A 73 9.05 19.11 -34.89
CA GLY A 73 7.82 19.89 -35.05
C GLY A 73 6.70 19.36 -34.18
N THR A 74 5.59 18.98 -34.78
CA THR A 74 4.50 18.29 -34.11
C THR A 74 4.81 16.81 -33.89
N VAL A 75 4.33 16.26 -32.76
CA VAL A 75 4.41 14.82 -32.46
C VAL A 75 3.00 14.26 -32.47
N GLU A 76 2.67 13.53 -33.53
CA GLU A 76 1.39 12.88 -33.69
C GLU A 76 1.48 11.40 -33.28
N LEU A 77 0.50 10.94 -32.49
CA LEU A 77 0.39 9.55 -32.10
C LEU A 77 -0.87 8.93 -32.72
N ARG A 78 -0.68 7.99 -33.63
CA ARG A 78 -1.74 7.26 -34.36
C ARG A 78 -1.80 5.80 -33.90
N GLY A 79 -2.99 5.21 -33.95
CA GLY A 79 -3.19 3.81 -33.55
C GLY A 79 -3.30 3.54 -32.04
N LEU A 80 -3.30 4.57 -31.19
CA LEU A 80 -3.42 4.48 -29.72
C LEU A 80 -4.82 4.09 -29.20
N SER A 81 -5.54 3.20 -29.86
CA SER A 81 -6.90 2.80 -29.45
C SER A 81 -6.97 2.06 -28.10
N ARG A 82 -5.82 1.60 -27.57
CA ARG A 82 -5.74 0.72 -26.38
C ARG A 82 -5.02 1.35 -25.19
N VAL A 83 -4.44 2.54 -25.35
CA VAL A 83 -3.72 3.28 -24.31
C VAL A 83 -4.12 4.75 -24.39
N ASN A 84 -4.34 5.39 -23.25
CA ASN A 84 -4.68 6.81 -23.21
C ASN A 84 -3.48 7.65 -23.67
N LYS A 85 -3.73 8.62 -24.55
CA LYS A 85 -2.68 9.50 -25.10
C LYS A 85 -2.06 10.38 -24.01
N ASP A 86 -2.85 10.81 -23.04
CA ASP A 86 -2.41 11.74 -22.00
C ASP A 86 -1.48 11.09 -20.97
N ASP A 87 -1.63 9.78 -20.75
CA ASP A 87 -0.75 9.01 -19.88
C ASP A 87 0.62 8.73 -20.54
N VAL A 88 0.65 8.68 -21.88
CA VAL A 88 1.81 8.26 -22.66
C VAL A 88 2.70 9.42 -23.07
N ARG A 89 2.11 10.55 -23.46
CA ARG A 89 2.85 11.76 -23.88
C ARG A 89 3.93 12.20 -22.89
N PRO A 90 3.72 12.18 -21.56
CA PRO A 90 4.74 12.54 -20.60
C PRO A 90 5.96 11.62 -20.61
N LEU A 91 5.80 10.36 -21.03
CA LEU A 91 6.85 9.34 -21.05
C LEU A 91 7.77 9.45 -22.26
N LEU A 92 7.35 10.16 -23.32
CA LEU A 92 8.13 10.31 -24.54
C LEU A 92 9.15 11.45 -24.40
N SER A 93 10.35 11.15 -24.87
CA SER A 93 11.48 12.09 -24.92
C SER A 93 11.40 13.05 -26.11
N THR A 94 10.82 12.59 -27.23
CA THR A 94 10.57 13.35 -28.45
C THR A 94 9.45 14.35 -28.22
N ARG A 95 9.79 15.65 -28.24
CA ARG A 95 8.84 16.74 -27.97
C ARG A 95 9.09 17.91 -28.91
N LYS A 96 8.02 18.64 -29.21
CA LYS A 96 8.08 19.86 -30.03
C LYS A 96 9.15 20.82 -29.54
N GLY A 97 9.98 21.30 -30.47
CA GLY A 97 11.06 22.26 -30.23
C GLY A 97 12.36 21.65 -29.71
N ARG A 98 12.41 20.34 -29.41
CA ARG A 98 13.66 19.64 -29.06
C ARG A 98 14.41 19.20 -30.33
N PRO A 99 15.74 19.04 -30.25
CA PRO A 99 16.50 18.43 -31.33
C PRO A 99 16.01 17.01 -31.66
N LEU A 100 15.93 16.70 -32.95
CA LEU A 100 15.56 15.39 -33.44
C LEU A 100 16.74 14.42 -33.28
N HIS A 101 16.52 13.34 -32.54
CA HIS A 101 17.50 12.30 -32.32
C HIS A 101 16.95 10.93 -32.70
N GLU A 102 17.67 10.20 -33.55
CA GLU A 102 17.23 8.87 -34.01
C GLU A 102 17.12 7.86 -32.86
N HIS A 103 18.03 7.93 -31.89
CA HIS A 103 17.97 7.07 -30.70
C HIS A 103 16.72 7.37 -29.85
N ALA A 104 16.31 8.64 -29.77
CA ALA A 104 15.12 9.06 -29.03
C ALA A 104 13.85 8.53 -29.70
N LEU A 105 13.76 8.60 -31.04
CA LEU A 105 12.65 8.03 -31.80
C LEU A 105 12.51 6.51 -31.55
N LYS A 106 13.63 5.76 -31.62
CA LYS A 106 13.62 4.31 -31.38
C LYS A 106 13.25 3.97 -29.94
N SER A 107 13.79 4.72 -28.97
CA SER A 107 13.46 4.57 -27.55
C SER A 107 11.97 4.81 -27.29
N ASP A 108 11.43 5.90 -27.82
CA ASP A 108 10.01 6.27 -27.69
C ASP A 108 9.09 5.25 -28.37
N ALA A 109 9.45 4.76 -29.56
CA ALA A 109 8.71 3.69 -30.24
C ALA A 109 8.68 2.40 -29.40
N GLU A 110 9.80 2.03 -28.75
CA GLU A 110 9.86 0.85 -27.88
C GLU A 110 9.08 1.05 -26.57
N ILE A 111 9.07 2.26 -26.00
CA ILE A 111 8.19 2.60 -24.86
C ILE A 111 6.73 2.39 -25.24
N LEU A 112 6.31 2.92 -26.39
CA LEU A 112 4.96 2.75 -26.92
C LEU A 112 4.62 1.28 -27.12
N ALA A 113 5.53 0.51 -27.73
CA ALA A 113 5.35 -0.93 -27.95
C ALA A 113 5.23 -1.68 -26.61
N ARG A 114 6.13 -1.43 -25.65
CA ARG A 114 6.13 -2.06 -24.33
C ARG A 114 4.81 -1.88 -23.58
N LEU A 115 4.25 -0.66 -23.55
CA LEU A 115 2.97 -0.37 -22.90
C LEU A 115 1.80 -1.16 -23.49
N HIS A 116 1.84 -1.44 -24.80
CA HIS A 116 0.84 -2.30 -25.45
C HIS A 116 1.11 -3.78 -25.16
N ARG A 117 2.37 -4.22 -25.14
CA ARG A 117 2.75 -5.59 -24.77
C ARG A 117 2.33 -5.95 -23.35
N GLU A 118 2.46 -5.03 -22.39
CA GLU A 118 1.99 -5.21 -21.00
C GLU A 118 0.47 -5.44 -20.93
N LYS A 119 -0.28 -4.84 -21.87
CA LYS A 119 -1.72 -5.06 -22.02
C LYS A 119 -2.04 -6.34 -22.79
N GLY A 120 -1.07 -7.13 -23.24
CA GLY A 120 -1.27 -8.40 -23.95
C GLY A 120 -1.16 -8.33 -25.47
N TYR A 121 -0.78 -7.18 -26.04
CA TYR A 121 -0.58 -7.05 -27.49
C TYR A 121 0.88 -7.37 -27.84
N HIS A 122 1.20 -8.66 -27.89
CA HIS A 122 2.59 -9.10 -28.04
C HIS A 122 3.22 -8.66 -29.38
N PHE A 123 2.45 -8.75 -30.46
CA PHE A 123 2.87 -8.46 -31.83
C PHE A 123 2.65 -7.00 -32.22
N VAL A 124 2.67 -6.09 -31.25
CA VAL A 124 2.59 -4.66 -31.52
C VAL A 124 3.87 -4.18 -32.19
N GLU A 125 3.71 -3.43 -33.26
CA GLU A 125 4.79 -2.75 -33.98
C GLU A 125 4.54 -1.24 -33.93
N VAL A 126 5.61 -0.48 -33.72
CA VAL A 126 5.53 0.98 -33.66
C VAL A 126 6.59 1.54 -34.60
N GLU A 127 6.14 2.28 -35.59
CA GLU A 127 7.00 2.90 -36.58
C GLU A 127 6.95 4.42 -36.41
N ALA A 128 8.11 5.07 -36.50
CA ALA A 128 8.24 6.52 -36.46
C ALA A 128 8.45 7.04 -37.88
N TYR A 129 7.45 7.73 -38.40
CA TYR A 129 7.52 8.40 -39.70
C TYR A 129 7.91 9.86 -39.52
N ARG A 130 8.72 10.36 -40.45
CA ARG A 130 9.14 11.76 -40.50
C ARG A 130 8.46 12.44 -41.68
N SER A 131 7.92 13.61 -41.46
CA SER A 131 7.34 14.45 -42.49
C SER A 131 8.06 15.80 -42.50
N LYS A 132 8.54 16.22 -43.67
CA LYS A 132 9.14 17.55 -43.81
C LYS A 132 8.06 18.61 -43.68
N THR A 133 8.38 19.68 -42.96
CA THR A 133 7.50 20.85 -42.81
C THR A 133 7.83 21.89 -43.88
N ALA A 134 7.06 22.98 -43.94
CA ALA A 134 7.34 24.13 -44.82
C ALA A 134 8.74 24.75 -44.59
N THR A 135 9.34 24.52 -43.41
CA THR A 135 10.72 24.90 -43.10
C THR A 135 11.59 23.64 -43.03
N ALA A 136 12.77 23.68 -43.66
CA ALA A 136 13.64 22.49 -43.81
C ALA A 136 14.36 22.08 -42.51
N ASP A 137 14.35 22.93 -41.50
CA ASP A 137 14.94 22.77 -40.18
C ASP A 137 13.98 22.15 -39.15
N VAL A 138 12.72 21.90 -39.53
CA VAL A 138 11.69 21.31 -38.67
C VAL A 138 11.06 20.11 -39.36
N GLU A 139 11.00 18.97 -38.66
CA GLU A 139 10.31 17.77 -39.13
C GLU A 139 9.20 17.37 -38.15
N ASP A 140 8.01 17.10 -38.68
CA ASP A 140 6.91 16.51 -37.94
C ASP A 140 7.14 15.01 -37.78
N ILE A 141 6.85 14.49 -36.58
CA ILE A 141 7.06 13.09 -36.22
C ILE A 141 5.70 12.41 -35.99
N ILE A 142 5.46 11.32 -36.70
CA ILE A 142 4.24 10.53 -36.57
C ILE A 142 4.61 9.13 -36.07
N PHE A 143 4.24 8.81 -34.84
CA PHE A 143 4.32 7.44 -34.34
C PHE A 143 3.05 6.69 -34.74
N GLN A 144 3.21 5.71 -35.62
CA GLN A 144 2.15 4.84 -36.09
C GLN A 144 2.21 3.50 -35.34
N VAL A 145 1.19 3.23 -34.52
CA VAL A 145 1.09 1.99 -33.73
C VAL A 145 0.23 0.97 -34.46
N PHE A 146 0.81 -0.17 -34.81
CA PHE A 146 0.13 -1.36 -35.32
C PHE A 146 -0.05 -2.37 -34.19
N VAL A 147 -1.20 -2.31 -33.52
CA VAL A 147 -1.46 -3.04 -32.27
C VAL A 147 -1.49 -4.56 -32.44
N GLY A 148 -2.02 -5.05 -33.57
CA GLY A 148 -2.22 -6.48 -33.80
C GLY A 148 -3.27 -7.13 -32.88
N ASN A 149 -3.24 -8.46 -32.80
CA ASN A 149 -4.12 -9.25 -31.95
C ASN A 149 -3.64 -9.28 -30.50
N ARG A 150 -4.59 -9.33 -29.57
CA ARG A 150 -4.29 -9.58 -28.15
C ARG A 150 -4.07 -11.07 -27.94
N VAL A 151 -2.99 -11.44 -27.27
CA VAL A 151 -2.58 -12.83 -27.05
C VAL A 151 -2.96 -13.27 -25.64
N LYS A 152 -3.69 -14.37 -25.56
CA LYS A 152 -4.10 -15.01 -24.31
C LYS A 152 -3.27 -16.27 -24.06
N VAL A 153 -2.78 -16.44 -22.84
CA VAL A 153 -2.15 -17.70 -22.42
C VAL A 153 -3.26 -18.73 -22.20
N VAL A 154 -3.24 -19.78 -23.00
CA VAL A 154 -4.23 -20.87 -22.93
C VAL A 154 -3.70 -22.10 -22.22
N GLU A 155 -2.38 -22.26 -22.16
CA GLU A 155 -1.74 -23.37 -21.48
C GLU A 155 -0.31 -23.02 -21.06
N ILE A 156 0.11 -23.55 -19.92
CA ILE A 156 1.50 -23.53 -19.45
C ILE A 156 1.92 -24.96 -19.15
N VAL A 157 2.80 -25.51 -19.96
CA VAL A 157 3.30 -26.88 -19.85
C VAL A 157 4.56 -26.87 -18.98
N LEU A 158 4.51 -27.65 -17.89
CA LEU A 158 5.62 -27.85 -16.96
C LEU A 158 6.11 -29.30 -17.11
N GLU A 159 7.18 -29.50 -17.87
CA GLU A 159 7.80 -30.82 -18.05
C GLU A 159 8.81 -31.07 -16.93
N GLY A 160 8.72 -32.22 -16.25
CA GLY A 160 9.64 -32.59 -15.17
C GLY A 160 9.22 -32.12 -13.77
N ALA A 161 8.08 -31.46 -13.62
CA ALA A 161 7.50 -31.18 -12.31
C ALA A 161 6.79 -32.42 -11.74
N HIS A 162 7.36 -33.00 -10.69
CA HIS A 162 6.86 -34.18 -10.00
C HIS A 162 6.67 -33.96 -8.51
N SER A 163 7.55 -33.16 -7.89
CA SER A 163 7.62 -33.02 -6.44
C SER A 163 6.74 -31.91 -5.87
N LEU A 164 6.55 -30.82 -6.63
CA LEU A 164 5.67 -29.72 -6.26
C LEU A 164 4.38 -29.76 -7.06
N SER A 165 3.28 -29.31 -6.45
CA SER A 165 2.00 -29.26 -7.15
C SER A 165 2.05 -28.21 -8.26
N ARG A 166 1.33 -28.46 -9.36
CA ARG A 166 1.23 -27.51 -10.46
C ARG A 166 0.65 -26.17 -10.00
N ASP A 167 -0.28 -26.17 -9.05
CA ASP A 167 -0.92 -24.92 -8.59
C ASP A 167 0.08 -24.03 -7.84
N ASP A 168 0.96 -24.62 -7.01
CA ASP A 168 1.96 -23.88 -6.23
C ASP A 168 2.96 -23.17 -7.15
N LEU A 169 3.42 -23.87 -8.20
CA LEU A 169 4.32 -23.29 -9.22
C LEU A 169 3.62 -22.21 -10.04
N LEU A 170 2.34 -22.41 -10.38
CA LEU A 170 1.61 -21.43 -11.18
C LEU A 170 1.23 -20.18 -10.37
N LYS A 171 1.05 -20.27 -9.06
CA LYS A 171 0.65 -19.14 -8.19
C LYS A 171 1.75 -18.08 -8.03
N VAL A 172 3.03 -18.48 -8.11
CA VAL A 172 4.17 -17.57 -7.91
C VAL A 172 4.56 -16.79 -9.17
N ALA A 173 4.22 -17.29 -10.36
CA ALA A 173 4.55 -16.67 -11.64
C ALA A 173 3.39 -15.79 -12.16
N LYS A 174 3.69 -14.63 -12.76
CA LYS A 174 2.71 -13.62 -13.20
C LYS A 174 1.85 -14.07 -14.39
N ASN A 175 2.44 -14.68 -15.44
CA ASN A 175 1.63 -15.23 -16.54
C ASN A 175 0.81 -16.43 -16.05
N SER A 176 1.41 -17.24 -15.18
CA SER A 176 0.82 -18.43 -14.60
C SER A 176 -0.32 -18.15 -13.63
N ASP A 177 -0.22 -17.12 -12.79
CA ASP A 177 -1.26 -16.74 -11.84
C ASP A 177 -2.45 -16.10 -12.56
N ARG A 178 -2.20 -15.32 -13.64
CA ARG A 178 -3.28 -14.84 -14.51
C ARG A 178 -4.00 -15.98 -15.23
N TYR A 179 -3.25 -16.97 -15.73
CA TYR A 179 -3.82 -18.21 -16.28
C TYR A 179 -4.65 -18.97 -15.24
N ARG A 180 -4.11 -19.21 -14.05
CA ARG A 180 -4.78 -19.89 -12.93
C ARG A 180 -6.07 -19.19 -12.53
N LYS A 181 -6.04 -17.86 -12.35
CA LYS A 181 -7.20 -17.02 -11.98
C LYS A 181 -8.32 -16.99 -13.01
N GLN A 182 -8.07 -17.42 -14.25
CA GLN A 182 -9.11 -17.58 -15.26
C GLN A 182 -10.15 -18.65 -14.87
N PHE A 183 -9.76 -19.61 -14.06
CA PHE A 183 -10.63 -20.72 -13.63
C PHE A 183 -11.31 -20.46 -12.26
N LEU A 184 -11.05 -19.32 -11.62
CA LEU A 184 -11.63 -18.93 -10.32
C LEU A 184 -12.83 -17.97 -10.45
N GLY A 185 -14.03 -18.50 -10.67
CA GLY A 185 -15.31 -17.76 -10.50
C GLY A 185 -15.35 -16.35 -11.11
N LEU A 186 -15.71 -15.34 -10.30
CA LEU A 186 -15.76 -13.92 -10.70
C LEU A 186 -14.39 -13.33 -11.05
N ALA A 187 -13.28 -13.94 -10.61
CA ALA A 187 -11.92 -13.43 -10.88
C ALA A 187 -11.57 -13.43 -12.37
N ARG A 188 -12.21 -14.28 -13.18
CA ARG A 188 -12.04 -14.32 -14.65
C ARG A 188 -12.39 -13.00 -15.35
N LEU A 189 -13.28 -12.19 -14.76
CA LEU A 189 -13.75 -10.92 -15.34
C LEU A 189 -12.74 -9.80 -15.12
N PHE A 190 -11.93 -9.89 -14.05
CA PHE A 190 -11.01 -8.84 -13.62
C PHE A 190 -9.53 -9.16 -13.90
N ASN A 191 -9.17 -10.44 -14.07
CA ASN A 191 -7.80 -10.90 -14.33
C ASN A 191 -7.69 -11.77 -15.58
N PRO A 192 -7.94 -11.21 -16.77
CA PRO A 192 -7.74 -11.95 -18.01
C PRO A 192 -6.28 -12.37 -18.22
N ALA A 193 -6.08 -13.62 -18.66
CA ALA A 193 -4.79 -14.30 -18.86
C ALA A 193 -3.99 -13.78 -20.07
N TRP A 194 -3.71 -12.48 -20.11
CA TRP A 194 -2.93 -11.88 -21.20
C TRP A 194 -1.46 -12.26 -21.11
N PHE A 195 -0.89 -12.61 -22.26
CA PHE A 195 0.51 -12.98 -22.38
C PHE A 195 1.42 -11.76 -22.24
N ASP A 196 2.41 -11.88 -21.37
CA ASP A 196 3.42 -10.87 -21.11
C ASP A 196 4.81 -11.51 -21.25
N ARG A 197 5.47 -11.26 -22.38
CA ARG A 197 6.80 -11.82 -22.67
C ARG A 197 7.87 -11.32 -21.69
N ALA A 198 7.76 -10.08 -21.22
CA ALA A 198 8.75 -9.50 -20.31
C ALA A 198 8.75 -10.21 -18.95
N ALA A 199 7.61 -10.79 -18.57
CA ALA A 199 7.47 -11.52 -17.33
C ALA A 199 7.98 -12.98 -17.39
N LEU A 200 8.28 -13.56 -18.56
CA LEU A 200 8.65 -14.99 -18.64
C LEU A 200 9.93 -15.35 -17.87
N GLU A 201 10.94 -14.49 -17.93
CA GLU A 201 12.19 -14.73 -17.20
C GLU A 201 12.00 -14.53 -15.70
N GLU A 202 11.16 -13.58 -15.30
CA GLU A 202 10.77 -13.38 -13.90
C GLU A 202 9.97 -14.58 -13.39
N ASP A 203 9.02 -15.08 -14.18
CA ASP A 203 8.20 -16.26 -13.88
C ASP A 203 9.07 -17.50 -13.69
N ARG A 204 10.04 -17.73 -14.59
CA ARG A 204 11.03 -18.80 -14.49
C ARG A 204 11.79 -18.73 -13.16
N ARG A 205 12.33 -17.56 -12.83
CA ARG A 205 13.08 -17.33 -11.58
C ARG A 205 12.23 -17.53 -10.34
N LYS A 206 10.96 -17.09 -10.36
CA LYS A 206 10.04 -17.28 -9.22
C LYS A 206 9.68 -18.74 -8.99
N MET A 207 9.43 -19.49 -10.06
CA MET A 207 9.21 -20.93 -9.95
C MET A 207 10.47 -21.66 -9.45
N GLU A 208 11.66 -21.27 -9.92
CA GLU A 208 12.94 -21.83 -9.44
C GLU A 208 13.17 -21.52 -7.96
N LEU A 209 12.91 -20.27 -7.55
CA LEU A 209 12.95 -19.87 -6.15
C LEU A 209 11.95 -20.66 -5.29
N GLN A 210 10.76 -20.97 -5.79
CA GLN A 210 9.78 -21.79 -5.07
C GLN A 210 10.32 -23.20 -4.78
N TYR A 211 11.04 -23.81 -5.72
CA TYR A 211 11.74 -25.07 -5.48
C TYR A 211 12.83 -24.94 -4.42
N HIS A 212 13.64 -23.88 -4.50
CA HIS A 212 14.70 -23.61 -3.51
C HIS A 212 14.11 -23.42 -2.11
N GLN A 213 12.95 -22.74 -2.01
CA GLN A 213 12.22 -22.53 -0.76
C GLN A 213 11.69 -23.82 -0.13
N GLU A 214 11.42 -24.85 -0.94
CA GLU A 214 10.97 -26.17 -0.50
C GLU A 214 12.10 -27.19 -0.34
N GLY A 215 13.37 -26.76 -0.47
CA GLY A 215 14.55 -27.57 -0.18
C GLY A 215 15.24 -28.21 -1.39
N TYR A 216 14.84 -27.85 -2.61
CA TYR A 216 15.46 -28.34 -3.84
C TYR A 216 16.52 -27.36 -4.34
N LEU A 217 17.68 -27.30 -3.67
CA LEU A 217 18.69 -26.26 -3.92
C LEU A 217 19.34 -26.33 -5.30
N ASP A 218 19.35 -27.51 -5.92
CA ASP A 218 19.90 -27.74 -7.26
C ASP A 218 18.86 -27.57 -8.38
N ALA A 219 17.61 -27.21 -8.04
CA ALA A 219 16.55 -27.09 -9.02
C ALA A 219 16.88 -26.04 -10.08
N ARG A 220 16.65 -26.38 -11.34
CA ARG A 220 16.84 -25.51 -12.50
C ARG A 220 15.62 -25.54 -13.40
N ILE A 221 15.16 -24.36 -13.80
CA ILE A 221 14.04 -24.22 -14.72
C ILE A 221 14.50 -23.52 -15.98
N ALA A 222 14.27 -24.13 -17.13
CA ALA A 222 14.56 -23.61 -18.45
C ALA A 222 13.27 -23.26 -19.20
N LEU A 223 13.23 -22.07 -19.82
CA LEU A 223 12.19 -21.71 -20.78
C LEU A 223 12.51 -22.39 -22.12
N VAL A 224 11.72 -23.39 -22.49
CA VAL A 224 11.91 -24.11 -23.77
C VAL A 224 11.42 -23.24 -24.94
N GLY A 225 10.31 -22.52 -24.74
CA GLY A 225 9.78 -21.59 -25.72
C GLY A 225 8.30 -21.27 -25.53
N VAL A 226 7.79 -20.41 -26.40
CA VAL A 226 6.38 -20.05 -26.48
C VAL A 226 5.86 -20.38 -27.87
N ARG A 227 4.79 -21.18 -27.94
CA ARG A 227 4.09 -21.49 -29.19
C ARG A 227 2.86 -20.60 -29.30
N PHE A 228 2.69 -19.99 -30.47
CA PHE A 228 1.50 -19.20 -30.79
C PHE A 228 0.65 -19.95 -31.80
N ASP A 229 -0.67 -19.79 -31.72
CA ASP A 229 -1.58 -20.29 -32.76
C ASP A 229 -1.41 -19.53 -34.08
N GLU A 230 -1.92 -20.09 -35.17
CA GLU A 230 -1.83 -19.48 -36.52
C GLU A 230 -2.42 -18.06 -36.57
N ARG A 231 -3.44 -17.78 -35.74
CA ARG A 231 -4.11 -16.48 -35.70
C ARG A 231 -3.44 -15.48 -34.75
N ARG A 232 -2.37 -15.87 -34.05
CA ARG A 232 -1.63 -15.04 -33.07
C ARG A 232 -2.54 -14.46 -31.98
N LYS A 233 -3.48 -15.26 -31.48
CA LYS A 233 -4.42 -14.93 -30.39
C LYS A 233 -4.19 -15.76 -29.14
N GLU A 234 -3.52 -16.89 -29.24
CA GLU A 234 -3.31 -17.84 -28.16
C GLU A 234 -1.83 -18.17 -28.03
N ALA A 235 -1.37 -18.36 -26.80
CA ALA A 235 0.00 -18.73 -26.46
C ALA A 235 0.03 -19.93 -25.52
N THR A 236 0.92 -20.88 -25.82
CA THR A 236 1.28 -21.99 -24.95
C THR A 236 2.74 -21.84 -24.53
N ILE A 237 3.00 -21.79 -23.22
CA ILE A 237 4.35 -21.58 -22.67
C ILE A 237 4.90 -22.93 -22.21
N HIS A 238 6.12 -23.28 -22.62
CA HIS A 238 6.78 -24.53 -22.25
C HIS A 238 7.97 -24.27 -21.33
N TYR A 239 7.93 -24.84 -20.14
CA TYR A 239 9.05 -24.88 -19.21
C TYR A 239 9.52 -26.32 -19.02
N ARG A 240 10.84 -26.50 -18.94
CA ARG A 240 11.48 -27.76 -18.54
C ARG A 240 12.10 -27.55 -17.17
N ILE A 241 11.79 -28.46 -16.26
CA ILE A 241 12.20 -28.41 -14.87
C ILE A 241 13.10 -29.62 -14.60
N ASP A 242 14.28 -29.34 -14.08
CA ASP A 242 15.13 -30.31 -13.41
C ASP A 242 15.04 -30.01 -11.91
N GLU A 243 14.31 -30.82 -11.16
CA GLU A 243 14.03 -30.55 -9.74
C GLU A 243 15.27 -30.75 -8.86
N GLY A 244 16.23 -31.58 -9.29
CA GLY A 244 17.31 -32.03 -8.41
C GLY A 244 16.80 -32.85 -7.21
N ALA A 245 17.70 -33.10 -6.26
CA ALA A 245 17.34 -33.81 -5.03
C ALA A 245 16.93 -32.82 -3.93
N ARG A 246 16.01 -33.27 -3.07
CA ARG A 246 15.61 -32.49 -1.89
C ARG A 246 16.66 -32.62 -0.79
N TYR A 247 17.04 -31.49 -0.21
CA TYR A 247 17.98 -31.42 0.89
C TYR A 247 17.26 -31.58 2.24
N THR A 248 17.89 -32.29 3.17
CA THR A 248 17.38 -32.46 4.55
C THR A 248 18.22 -31.67 5.53
N LEU A 249 17.58 -31.19 6.59
CA LEU A 249 18.25 -30.44 7.64
C LEU A 249 19.08 -31.37 8.53
N ARG A 250 20.38 -31.12 8.66
CA ARG A 250 21.29 -31.92 9.49
C ARG A 250 21.48 -31.32 10.88
N SER A 251 21.61 -30.00 10.97
CA SER A 251 21.77 -29.31 12.24
C SER A 251 21.25 -27.89 12.20
N VAL A 252 20.79 -27.41 13.35
CA VAL A 252 20.47 -26.01 13.62
C VAL A 252 21.28 -25.61 14.84
N LYS A 253 22.04 -24.53 14.71
CA LYS A 253 22.79 -23.96 15.83
C LYS A 253 22.54 -22.48 15.96
N VAL A 254 22.52 -21.99 17.19
CA VAL A 254 22.53 -20.56 17.51
C VAL A 254 23.87 -20.20 18.11
N GLU A 255 24.52 -19.17 17.60
CA GLU A 255 25.84 -18.72 18.06
C GLU A 255 25.81 -17.23 18.32
N TYR A 256 26.35 -16.79 19.47
CA TYR A 256 26.61 -15.38 19.72
C TYR A 256 28.00 -15.00 19.22
N VAL A 257 28.13 -13.81 18.64
CA VAL A 257 29.44 -13.24 18.29
C VAL A 257 30.05 -12.58 19.51
N ASP A 258 31.37 -12.73 19.69
CA ASP A 258 32.14 -12.14 20.79
C ASP A 258 31.77 -10.66 21.03
N GLY A 259 31.48 -10.33 22.29
CA GLY A 259 31.10 -8.98 22.76
C GLY A 259 29.60 -8.66 22.70
N GLY A 260 28.77 -9.45 22.02
CA GLY A 260 27.32 -9.28 21.95
C GLY A 260 26.56 -10.29 22.80
N LEU A 261 26.88 -10.40 24.10
CA LEU A 261 26.18 -11.30 25.02
C LEU A 261 25.05 -10.57 25.75
N PRO A 262 23.92 -11.24 26.03
CA PRO A 262 22.87 -10.67 26.87
C PRO A 262 23.35 -10.44 28.31
N GLU A 263 22.67 -9.54 29.01
CA GLU A 263 22.90 -9.23 30.42
C GLU A 263 22.71 -10.48 31.30
N ALA A 264 23.35 -10.49 32.48
CA ALA A 264 23.36 -11.67 33.35
C ALA A 264 21.96 -12.21 33.71
N GLU A 265 21.01 -11.31 33.91
CA GLU A 265 19.60 -11.65 34.22
C GLU A 265 18.89 -12.35 33.05
N ASP A 266 19.35 -12.11 31.82
CA ASP A 266 18.71 -12.60 30.60
C ASP A 266 19.42 -13.80 29.97
N ARG A 267 20.65 -14.10 30.39
CA ARG A 267 21.51 -15.15 29.80
C ARG A 267 20.90 -16.53 29.75
N GLU A 268 20.18 -16.96 30.78
CA GLU A 268 19.57 -18.29 30.79
C GLU A 268 18.48 -18.40 29.72
N ALA A 269 17.62 -17.38 29.66
CA ALA A 269 16.46 -17.39 28.81
C ALA A 269 16.76 -17.01 27.34
N LEU A 270 17.89 -16.35 27.11
CA LEU A 270 18.47 -16.07 25.79
C LEU A 270 19.69 -16.95 25.51
N SER A 271 19.82 -18.10 26.18
CA SER A 271 20.92 -19.03 25.89
C SER A 271 20.77 -19.60 24.47
N PRO A 272 21.88 -19.97 23.81
CA PRO A 272 21.83 -20.67 22.52
C PRO A 272 20.84 -21.85 22.51
N ALA A 273 20.88 -22.70 23.54
CA ALA A 273 19.97 -23.84 23.66
C ALA A 273 18.49 -23.40 23.80
N SER A 274 18.23 -22.32 24.55
CA SER A 274 16.88 -21.76 24.71
C SER A 274 16.33 -21.21 23.39
N LEU A 275 17.18 -20.60 22.57
CA LEU A 275 16.80 -20.05 21.25
C LEU A 275 16.71 -21.14 20.18
N GLU A 276 17.56 -22.16 20.22
CA GLU A 276 17.47 -23.35 19.39
C GLU A 276 16.15 -24.10 19.63
N ALA A 277 15.68 -24.14 20.88
CA ALA A 277 14.40 -24.77 21.24
C ALA A 277 13.17 -24.03 20.67
N LEU A 278 13.30 -22.77 20.23
CA LEU A 278 12.25 -22.03 19.52
C LEU A 278 12.19 -22.39 18.03
N SER A 279 13.18 -23.14 17.52
CA SER A 279 13.26 -23.45 16.11
C SER A 279 12.08 -24.32 15.65
N SER A 280 11.36 -23.83 14.65
CA SER A 280 10.38 -24.62 13.87
C SER A 280 11.04 -25.62 12.91
N MET A 281 12.37 -25.53 12.75
CA MET A 281 13.13 -26.39 11.86
C MET A 281 13.47 -27.72 12.55
N GLU A 282 12.90 -28.81 12.07
CA GLU A 282 13.11 -30.16 12.62
C GLU A 282 14.33 -30.86 11.98
N ILE A 283 15.23 -31.38 12.82
CA ILE A 283 16.41 -32.13 12.34
C ILE A 283 15.96 -33.43 11.66
N GLY A 284 16.48 -33.69 10.47
CA GLY A 284 16.12 -34.82 9.62
C GLY A 284 14.91 -34.56 8.71
N ALA A 285 14.16 -33.47 8.93
CA ALA A 285 13.09 -33.05 8.03
C ALA A 285 13.65 -32.35 6.78
N PRO A 286 12.85 -32.22 5.71
CA PRO A 286 13.26 -31.44 4.54
C PRO A 286 13.55 -29.98 4.88
N TYR A 287 14.59 -29.41 4.29
CA TYR A 287 14.90 -28.00 4.46
C TYR A 287 13.79 -27.13 3.83
N ARG A 288 13.24 -26.18 4.59
CA ARG A 288 12.26 -25.21 4.10
C ARG A 288 12.65 -23.81 4.54
N VAL A 289 12.57 -22.85 3.62
CA VAL A 289 12.87 -21.45 3.90
C VAL A 289 11.81 -20.81 4.80
N ASP A 290 10.56 -21.28 4.75
CA ASP A 290 9.53 -20.76 5.65
C ASP A 290 9.78 -21.12 7.12
N ASP A 291 10.36 -22.30 7.40
CA ASP A 291 10.74 -22.70 8.76
C ASP A 291 11.91 -21.81 9.25
N VAL A 292 12.87 -21.50 8.38
CA VAL A 292 13.95 -20.53 8.68
C VAL A 292 13.37 -19.16 9.04
N ARG A 293 12.43 -18.65 8.23
CA ARG A 293 11.80 -17.35 8.45
C ARG A 293 11.00 -17.32 9.75
N THR A 294 10.31 -18.40 10.08
CA THR A 294 9.53 -18.56 11.31
C THR A 294 10.46 -18.59 12.52
N THR A 295 11.50 -19.43 12.49
CA THR A 295 12.52 -19.47 13.55
C THR A 295 13.21 -18.12 13.74
N ARG A 296 13.61 -17.43 12.66
CA ARG A 296 14.20 -16.07 12.75
C ARG A 296 13.23 -15.11 13.42
N LYS A 297 11.94 -15.18 13.09
CA LYS A 297 10.91 -14.34 13.69
C LYS A 297 10.77 -14.64 15.19
N ASP A 298 10.65 -15.90 15.58
CA ASP A 298 10.48 -16.30 16.99
C ASP A 298 11.70 -15.93 17.85
N VAL A 299 12.91 -16.12 17.31
CA VAL A 299 14.16 -15.67 17.96
C VAL A 299 14.19 -14.14 18.08
N SER A 300 13.78 -13.41 17.03
CA SER A 300 13.69 -11.94 17.05
C SER A 300 12.70 -11.47 18.11
N GLU A 301 11.50 -12.05 18.16
CA GLU A 301 10.46 -11.73 19.15
C GLU A 301 10.94 -12.03 20.57
N ARG A 302 11.68 -13.13 20.77
CA ARG A 302 12.27 -13.47 22.07
C ARG A 302 13.28 -12.44 22.57
N LEU A 303 14.08 -11.87 21.66
CA LEU A 303 15.03 -10.80 21.95
C LEU A 303 14.29 -9.47 22.21
N TRP A 304 13.29 -9.16 21.38
CA TRP A 304 12.49 -7.94 21.47
C TRP A 304 11.65 -7.85 22.74
N GLY A 305 11.03 -8.95 23.18
CA GLY A 305 10.28 -9.01 24.45
C GLY A 305 11.15 -8.80 25.69
N ARG A 306 12.47 -8.62 25.52
CA ARG A 306 13.45 -8.29 26.57
C ARG A 306 14.23 -7.01 26.29
N ALA A 307 13.70 -6.17 25.40
CA ALA A 307 14.27 -4.88 25.00
C ALA A 307 15.59 -4.94 24.22
N TYR A 308 16.01 -6.10 23.69
CA TYR A 308 17.21 -6.21 22.84
C TYR A 308 16.91 -5.87 21.37
N ALA A 309 16.33 -4.69 21.14
CA ALA A 309 15.74 -4.29 19.86
C ALA A 309 16.74 -4.07 18.71
N THR A 310 17.99 -3.73 19.04
CA THR A 310 19.07 -3.49 18.07
C THR A 310 19.85 -4.75 17.69
N SER A 311 19.43 -5.91 18.20
CA SER A 311 20.09 -7.18 17.90
C SER A 311 19.96 -7.56 16.43
N GLN A 312 21.06 -8.04 15.86
CA GLN A 312 21.12 -8.50 14.47
C GLN A 312 21.23 -10.01 14.42
N ILE A 313 20.40 -10.63 13.59
CA ILE A 313 20.42 -12.07 13.34
C ILE A 313 20.87 -12.28 11.90
N GLU A 314 22.05 -12.87 11.74
CA GLU A 314 22.57 -13.34 10.46
C GLU A 314 22.25 -14.83 10.28
N GLU A 315 21.65 -15.15 9.14
CA GLU A 315 21.39 -16.52 8.73
C GLU A 315 22.55 -17.03 7.88
N ARG A 316 23.17 -18.14 8.29
CA ARG A 316 24.22 -18.80 7.52
C ARG A 316 23.85 -20.25 7.33
N TYR A 317 23.96 -20.74 6.11
CA TYR A 317 23.80 -22.16 5.83
C TYR A 317 24.99 -22.69 5.05
N THR A 318 25.24 -23.99 5.20
CA THR A 318 26.23 -24.72 4.41
C THR A 318 25.55 -25.96 3.88
N ALA A 319 25.42 -26.02 2.55
CA ALA A 319 24.84 -27.17 1.86
C ALA A 319 25.96 -28.13 1.46
N ASP A 320 25.78 -29.40 1.80
CA ASP A 320 26.64 -30.50 1.40
C ASP A 320 25.94 -31.25 0.25
N VAL A 321 26.52 -31.16 -0.95
CA VAL A 321 25.94 -31.71 -2.18
C VAL A 321 26.02 -33.24 -2.21
N GLU A 322 27.03 -33.84 -1.57
CA GLU A 322 27.22 -35.29 -1.56
C GLU A 322 26.21 -35.96 -0.64
N THR A 323 26.07 -35.43 0.58
CA THR A 323 25.13 -35.97 1.57
C THR A 323 23.72 -35.40 1.41
N ARG A 324 23.54 -34.35 0.59
CA ARG A 324 22.28 -33.61 0.38
C ARG A 324 21.71 -33.09 1.69
N THR A 325 22.59 -32.58 2.53
CA THR A 325 22.22 -32.05 3.84
C THR A 325 22.54 -30.57 3.96
N VAL A 326 21.78 -29.87 4.80
CA VAL A 326 22.01 -28.46 5.12
C VAL A 326 22.30 -28.34 6.61
N ASP A 327 23.43 -27.72 6.95
CA ASP A 327 23.67 -27.18 8.29
C ASP A 327 23.28 -25.71 8.33
N PHE A 328 22.49 -25.35 9.33
CA PHE A 328 22.02 -24.00 9.52
C PHE A 328 22.56 -23.39 10.81
N ARG A 329 22.98 -22.12 10.73
CA ARG A 329 23.52 -21.34 11.85
C ARG A 329 22.84 -19.97 11.90
N PHE A 330 22.26 -19.65 13.04
CA PHE A 330 21.82 -18.30 13.37
C PHE A 330 22.92 -17.62 14.18
N VAL A 331 23.59 -16.68 13.56
CA VAL A 331 24.66 -15.89 14.20
C VAL A 331 24.03 -14.60 14.74
N ILE A 332 23.97 -14.48 16.06
CA ILE A 332 23.33 -13.36 16.74
C ILE A 332 24.38 -12.40 17.26
N ARG A 333 24.27 -11.14 16.86
CA ARG A 333 24.96 -10.02 17.50
C ARG A 333 23.95 -9.33 18.40
N CYS A 334 23.99 -9.64 19.69
CA CYS A 334 23.11 -8.98 20.66
C CYS A 334 23.55 -7.53 20.83
N GLY A 335 22.60 -6.60 20.72
CA GLY A 335 22.81 -5.21 21.12
C GLY A 335 22.64 -5.02 22.63
N PRO A 336 22.81 -3.79 23.15
CA PRO A 336 22.42 -3.45 24.52
C PRO A 336 20.88 -3.47 24.68
N LYS A 337 20.39 -3.54 25.92
CA LYS A 337 18.97 -3.31 26.21
C LYS A 337 18.63 -1.86 25.89
N VAL A 338 17.56 -1.67 25.13
CA VAL A 338 17.11 -0.37 24.67
C VAL A 338 16.11 0.21 25.65
N ARG A 339 16.33 1.46 26.03
CA ARG A 339 15.37 2.32 26.72
C ARG A 339 14.64 3.19 25.70
N GLU A 340 13.38 3.42 25.99
CA GLU A 340 12.54 4.31 25.19
C GLU A 340 12.92 5.77 25.45
N GLY A 341 13.29 6.49 24.39
CA GLY A 341 13.50 7.93 24.38
C GLY A 341 12.23 8.70 24.04
N LEU A 342 12.31 9.63 23.10
CA LEU A 342 11.17 10.42 22.63
C LEU A 342 10.35 9.64 21.60
N PHE A 343 9.02 9.62 21.79
CA PHE A 343 8.09 9.09 20.80
C PHE A 343 7.71 10.18 19.79
N ARG A 344 8.23 10.10 18.57
CA ARG A 344 8.00 11.07 17.48
C ARG A 344 6.96 10.56 16.49
N ILE A 345 6.00 11.41 16.14
CA ILE A 345 4.93 11.08 15.20
C ILE A 345 5.06 11.97 13.97
N TYR A 346 5.03 11.35 12.79
CA TYR A 346 5.16 12.02 11.50
C TYR A 346 3.98 11.70 10.59
N GLY A 347 3.49 12.71 9.86
CA GLY A 347 2.42 12.55 8.86
C GLY A 347 1.00 12.79 9.40
N ASN A 348 0.84 13.07 10.69
CA ASN A 348 -0.43 13.53 11.28
C ASN A 348 -0.72 15.00 10.94
N ARG A 349 -1.21 15.26 9.71
CA ARG A 349 -1.59 16.61 9.31
C ARG A 349 -2.91 17.06 9.95
N TYR A 350 -3.89 16.18 10.03
CA TYR A 350 -5.23 16.49 10.52
C TYR A 350 -5.52 15.92 11.90
N THR A 351 -5.13 14.66 12.11
CA THR A 351 -5.29 13.93 13.36
C THR A 351 -4.43 14.55 14.42
N ARG A 352 -5.03 14.86 15.56
CA ARG A 352 -4.26 15.40 16.68
C ARG A 352 -3.34 14.32 17.23
N ASP A 353 -2.16 14.76 17.67
CA ASP A 353 -1.10 13.88 18.17
C ASP A 353 -1.55 13.03 19.38
N ASN A 354 -2.35 13.59 20.30
CA ASN A 354 -2.97 12.88 21.43
C ASN A 354 -3.84 11.67 21.01
N VAL A 355 -4.53 11.74 19.86
CA VAL A 355 -5.37 10.64 19.34
C VAL A 355 -4.51 9.43 18.97
N ILE A 356 -3.28 9.69 18.53
CA ILE A 356 -2.33 8.65 18.13
C ILE A 356 -1.61 8.12 19.37
N ARG A 357 -1.10 9.01 20.23
CA ARG A 357 -0.37 8.62 21.45
C ARG A 357 -1.19 7.74 22.38
N ARG A 358 -2.48 8.04 22.57
CA ARG A 358 -3.36 7.22 23.44
C ARG A 358 -3.60 5.80 22.93
N ALA A 359 -3.19 5.47 21.71
CA ALA A 359 -3.22 4.09 21.23
C ALA A 359 -2.11 3.23 21.85
N PHE A 360 -1.07 3.85 22.41
CA PHE A 360 0.03 3.23 23.14
C PHE A 360 -0.20 3.40 24.65
N ARG A 361 -0.31 2.29 25.37
CA ARG A 361 -0.80 2.20 26.75
C ARG A 361 0.31 2.25 27.79
N LYS A 362 1.43 1.55 27.52
CA LYS A 362 2.53 1.33 28.48
C LYS A 362 3.92 1.71 27.97
N GLY A 363 4.08 1.99 26.67
CA GLY A 363 5.37 2.33 26.02
C GLY A 363 5.33 3.69 25.36
N ALA A 364 5.19 4.74 26.16
CA ALA A 364 5.37 6.13 25.74
C ALA A 364 5.96 6.99 26.88
N THR A 365 6.59 6.34 27.87
CA THR A 365 7.20 7.00 29.01
C THR A 365 8.71 6.98 28.82
N PRO A 366 9.33 8.13 28.53
CA PRO A 366 10.77 8.19 28.37
C PRO A 366 11.51 7.63 29.59
N GLY A 367 12.48 6.74 29.35
CA GLY A 367 13.38 6.17 30.35
C GLY A 367 13.10 4.72 30.74
N ASP A 368 11.91 4.17 30.45
CA ASP A 368 11.61 2.75 30.66
C ASP A 368 12.26 1.87 29.57
N PHE A 369 12.39 0.57 29.84
CA PHE A 369 12.85 -0.37 28.81
C PHE A 369 11.82 -0.46 27.68
N LEU A 370 12.31 -0.49 26.45
CA LEU A 370 11.49 -0.52 25.25
C LEU A 370 10.61 -1.78 25.22
N ASP A 371 9.29 -1.58 25.18
CA ASP A 371 8.30 -2.64 25.04
C ASP A 371 7.82 -2.71 23.57
N ILE A 372 8.44 -3.59 22.80
CA ILE A 372 8.10 -3.80 21.38
C ILE A 372 6.72 -4.42 21.21
N ASP A 373 6.29 -5.28 22.15
CA ASP A 373 4.97 -5.90 22.09
C ASP A 373 3.87 -4.84 22.21
N GLU A 374 4.08 -3.84 23.06
CA GLU A 374 3.17 -2.71 23.17
C GLU A 374 3.23 -1.76 21.98
N LEU A 375 4.40 -1.56 21.35
CA LEU A 375 4.51 -0.81 20.09
C LEU A 375 3.72 -1.51 18.96
N ASP A 376 3.84 -2.82 18.84
CA ASP A 376 3.09 -3.61 17.85
C ASP A 376 1.59 -3.57 18.13
N ALA A 377 1.20 -3.79 19.39
CA ALA A 377 -0.19 -3.72 19.80
C ALA A 377 -0.79 -2.32 19.56
N GLY A 378 -0.04 -1.25 19.84
CA GLY A 378 -0.42 0.13 19.57
C GLY A 378 -0.59 0.40 18.06
N ARG A 379 0.35 -0.06 17.22
CA ARG A 379 0.21 -0.02 15.75
C ARG A 379 -1.07 -0.70 15.29
N ASN A 380 -1.35 -1.90 15.81
CA ASN A 380 -2.53 -2.66 15.46
C ASN A 380 -3.83 -1.96 15.90
N ARG A 381 -3.83 -1.28 17.06
CA ARG A 381 -4.93 -0.44 17.51
C ARG A 381 -5.15 0.76 16.57
N LEU A 382 -4.08 1.43 16.13
CA LEU A 382 -4.15 2.55 15.18
C LEU A 382 -4.71 2.12 13.82
N LEU A 383 -4.24 0.99 13.27
CA LEU A 383 -4.79 0.41 12.05
C LEU A 383 -6.29 0.07 12.22
N GLY A 384 -6.67 -0.43 13.40
CA GLY A 384 -8.06 -0.70 13.77
C GLY A 384 -8.97 0.53 13.79
N LEU A 385 -8.43 1.75 13.98
CA LEU A 385 -9.21 3.00 13.91
C LEU A 385 -9.69 3.30 12.48
N ARG A 386 -8.99 2.78 11.46
CA ARG A 386 -9.21 3.10 10.03
C ARG A 386 -9.14 4.60 9.76
N PHE A 387 -8.20 5.28 10.42
CA PHE A 387 -7.87 6.69 10.18
C PHE A 387 -6.67 6.85 9.24
N PHE A 388 -5.89 5.78 9.08
CA PHE A 388 -4.60 5.79 8.41
C PHE A 388 -4.57 4.71 7.35
N ARG A 389 -3.98 5.03 6.20
CA ARG A 389 -3.75 4.10 5.10
C ARG A 389 -2.62 3.13 5.45
N PHE A 390 -1.58 3.64 6.09
CA PHE A 390 -0.54 2.84 6.71
C PHE A 390 -0.07 3.46 8.03
N VAL A 391 0.45 2.60 8.89
CA VAL A 391 1.13 2.94 10.15
C VAL A 391 2.41 2.12 10.16
N ARG A 392 3.57 2.78 10.11
CA ARG A 392 4.88 2.12 10.08
C ARG A 392 5.82 2.77 11.07
N PHE A 393 6.74 1.99 11.61
CA PHE A 393 7.83 2.53 12.39
C PHE A 393 9.06 2.71 11.47
N GLY A 394 9.56 3.94 11.38
CA GLY A 394 10.66 4.35 10.49
C GLY A 394 10.54 3.88 9.04
N ASN A 395 11.68 3.52 8.44
CA ASN A 395 11.79 3.02 7.07
C ASN A 395 11.33 1.55 6.88
N GLY A 396 10.63 0.96 7.85
CA GLY A 396 10.16 -0.42 7.82
C GLY A 396 11.15 -1.45 8.36
N GLN A 397 12.33 -1.02 8.86
CA GLN A 397 13.28 -1.84 9.58
C GLN A 397 13.50 -1.27 11.00
N ASN A 398 13.82 -2.14 11.96
CA ASN A 398 14.23 -1.79 13.33
C ASN A 398 13.24 -0.94 14.15
N TRP A 399 11.92 -1.15 14.01
CA TRP A 399 10.90 -0.50 14.85
C TRP A 399 11.01 1.04 14.93
N GLY A 400 11.57 1.68 13.89
CA GLY A 400 11.70 3.14 13.84
C GLY A 400 12.62 3.72 14.91
N LEU A 401 13.56 2.93 15.41
CA LEU A 401 14.49 3.36 16.45
C LEU A 401 15.53 4.33 15.87
N ALA A 402 15.54 5.55 16.41
CA ALA A 402 16.43 6.63 16.00
C ALA A 402 17.25 7.14 17.19
N LYS A 403 18.54 7.37 16.95
CA LYS A 403 19.46 7.94 17.94
C LYS A 403 19.40 9.46 17.88
N SER A 404 18.99 10.10 18.97
CA SER A 404 19.05 11.57 19.08
C SER A 404 20.49 12.03 19.30
N PRO A 405 20.91 13.17 18.70
CA PRO A 405 22.20 13.78 19.01
C PRO A 405 22.31 14.06 20.52
N GLY A 406 23.29 13.44 21.17
CA GLY A 406 23.53 13.59 22.62
C GLY A 406 22.73 12.66 23.54
N SER A 407 21.93 11.72 23.02
CA SER A 407 21.27 10.70 23.85
C SER A 407 22.24 9.61 24.33
N PRO A 408 22.00 8.99 25.50
CA PRO A 408 22.73 7.81 25.99
C PRO A 408 22.84 6.68 24.94
N GLU A 409 23.80 5.77 25.10
CA GLU A 409 24.01 4.65 24.17
C GLU A 409 22.83 3.67 24.11
N ASP A 410 22.16 3.48 25.24
CA ASP A 410 21.01 2.61 25.43
C ASP A 410 19.66 3.28 25.14
N GLU A 411 19.62 4.59 24.88
CA GLU A 411 18.37 5.34 24.68
C GLU A 411 18.10 5.64 23.19
N TYR A 412 16.95 5.18 22.71
CA TYR A 412 16.50 5.35 21.33
C TYR A 412 15.10 5.96 21.26
N ASP A 413 14.94 6.98 20.43
CA ASP A 413 13.65 7.55 20.09
C ASP A 413 12.87 6.59 19.19
N VAL A 414 11.55 6.61 19.32
CA VAL A 414 10.65 5.80 18.49
C VAL A 414 10.01 6.71 17.45
N GLU A 415 10.28 6.47 16.18
CA GLU A 415 9.72 7.23 15.07
C GLU A 415 8.54 6.47 14.42
N LEU A 416 7.35 7.01 14.64
CA LEU A 416 6.11 6.53 14.03
C LEU A 416 5.76 7.38 12.81
N GLU A 417 5.76 6.77 11.65
CA GLU A 417 5.28 7.38 10.42
C GLU A 417 3.89 6.87 10.05
N ILE A 418 2.99 7.79 9.75
CA ILE A 418 1.63 7.48 9.37
C ILE A 418 1.24 8.24 8.10
N GLU A 419 0.34 7.64 7.34
CA GLU A 419 -0.36 8.34 6.27
C GLU A 419 -1.86 8.33 6.57
N GLU A 420 -2.45 9.51 6.69
CA GLU A 420 -3.87 9.66 6.97
C GLU A 420 -4.72 9.28 5.75
N ASP A 421 -5.80 8.52 5.99
CA ASP A 421 -6.74 8.06 4.96
C ASP A 421 -8.01 8.93 4.92
N GLU A 422 -8.89 8.67 3.96
CA GLU A 422 -10.22 9.25 3.93
C GLU A 422 -11.08 8.67 5.06
N THR A 423 -11.38 9.48 6.06
CA THR A 423 -12.13 9.04 7.24
C THR A 423 -13.64 9.22 7.09
N ARG A 424 -14.08 9.82 5.98
CA ARG A 424 -15.49 10.04 5.65
C ARG A 424 -15.94 8.97 4.67
N ASN A 425 -16.93 8.19 5.09
CA ASN A 425 -17.54 7.17 4.27
C ASN A 425 -18.99 7.53 3.98
N LEU A 426 -19.35 7.48 2.70
CA LEU A 426 -20.71 7.66 2.22
C LEU A 426 -21.18 6.32 1.64
N THR A 427 -22.27 5.79 2.17
CA THR A 427 -22.81 4.49 1.79
C THR A 427 -24.22 4.67 1.27
N PHE A 428 -24.49 4.09 0.11
CA PHE A 428 -25.80 4.01 -0.50
C PHE A 428 -26.13 2.55 -0.75
N GLY A 429 -27.36 2.13 -0.45
CA GLY A 429 -27.81 0.77 -0.68
C GLY A 429 -29.31 0.72 -0.90
N ALA A 430 -29.78 -0.38 -1.47
CA ALA A 430 -31.18 -0.74 -1.53
C ALA A 430 -31.32 -2.25 -1.34
N GLY A 431 -32.43 -2.69 -0.78
CA GLY A 431 -32.67 -4.08 -0.48
C GLY A 431 -34.16 -4.39 -0.39
N VAL A 432 -34.46 -5.69 -0.43
CA VAL A 432 -35.80 -6.23 -0.18
C VAL A 432 -35.67 -7.32 0.87
N SER A 433 -36.57 -7.35 1.84
CA SER A 433 -36.66 -8.41 2.83
C SER A 433 -38.10 -8.90 2.93
N THR A 434 -38.25 -10.19 3.24
CA THR A 434 -39.57 -10.82 3.40
C THR A 434 -40.38 -10.15 4.50
N ASP A 435 -39.74 -9.81 5.61
CA ASP A 435 -40.42 -9.27 6.81
C ASP A 435 -40.37 -7.74 6.89
N GLY A 436 -39.59 -7.06 6.05
CA GLY A 436 -39.36 -5.61 6.12
C GLY A 436 -39.55 -4.84 4.83
N GLY A 437 -39.99 -5.53 3.78
CA GLY A 437 -40.29 -4.96 2.47
C GLY A 437 -39.07 -4.36 1.77
N ALA A 438 -39.32 -3.43 0.86
CA ALA A 438 -38.26 -2.74 0.12
C ALA A 438 -37.75 -1.54 0.90
N PHE A 439 -36.43 -1.32 0.91
CA PHE A 439 -35.81 -0.19 1.56
C PHE A 439 -34.62 0.35 0.78
N ALA A 440 -34.33 1.63 0.99
CA ALA A 440 -33.08 2.26 0.60
C ALA A 440 -32.33 2.68 1.86
N THR A 441 -31.00 2.73 1.82
CA THR A 441 -30.16 3.15 2.93
C THR A 441 -29.15 4.19 2.46
N PHE A 442 -29.10 5.30 3.17
CA PHE A 442 -28.17 6.41 3.01
C PHE A 442 -27.44 6.57 4.33
N ALA A 443 -26.13 6.32 4.36
CA ALA A 443 -25.34 6.46 5.58
C ALA A 443 -24.10 7.33 5.35
N VAL A 444 -23.94 8.35 6.19
CA VAL A 444 -22.76 9.20 6.27
C VAL A 444 -22.04 8.87 7.57
N THR A 445 -20.85 8.30 7.48
CA THR A 445 -19.99 8.04 8.64
C THR A 445 -18.76 8.93 8.54
N TRP A 446 -18.55 9.80 9.52
CA TRP A 446 -17.31 10.54 9.68
C TRP A 446 -16.54 9.96 10.86
N ARG A 447 -15.48 9.22 10.53
CA ARG A 447 -14.48 8.76 11.48
C ARG A 447 -13.47 9.90 11.71
N ASN A 448 -12.81 9.89 12.86
CA ASN A 448 -11.85 10.94 13.24
C ASN A 448 -12.45 12.36 13.20
N PHE A 449 -13.71 12.49 13.58
CA PHE A 449 -14.43 13.75 13.69
C PHE A 449 -13.88 14.60 14.84
N ASP A 450 -14.00 15.92 14.73
CA ASP A 450 -13.62 16.89 15.75
C ASP A 450 -14.65 18.03 15.82
N TRP A 451 -15.61 17.93 16.73
CA TRP A 451 -16.63 18.99 16.88
C TRP A 451 -16.03 20.37 17.22
N ARG A 452 -14.80 20.42 17.75
CA ARG A 452 -14.13 21.65 18.18
C ARG A 452 -13.41 22.38 17.04
N LYS A 453 -13.36 21.80 15.84
CA LYS A 453 -12.77 22.40 14.64
C LYS A 453 -13.85 22.62 13.56
N PRO A 454 -14.83 23.51 13.79
CA PRO A 454 -15.79 23.86 12.74
C PRO A 454 -15.10 24.56 11.56
N PRO A 455 -15.68 24.49 10.35
CA PRO A 455 -15.15 25.22 9.20
C PRO A 455 -15.28 26.73 9.41
N GLU A 456 -14.34 27.52 8.87
CA GLU A 456 -14.41 28.99 8.88
C GLU A 456 -15.67 29.53 8.19
N LYS A 457 -16.18 28.79 7.21
CA LYS A 457 -17.35 29.11 6.40
C LYS A 457 -18.22 27.87 6.24
N TRP A 458 -19.50 27.96 6.55
CA TRP A 458 -20.41 26.79 6.61
C TRP A 458 -20.58 26.04 5.29
N TRP A 459 -20.45 26.70 4.14
CA TRP A 459 -20.47 26.02 2.83
C TRP A 459 -19.23 25.17 2.55
N ARG A 460 -18.14 25.33 3.34
CA ARG A 460 -16.91 24.53 3.29
C ARG A 460 -16.96 23.32 4.23
N ILE A 461 -18.15 22.93 4.71
CA ILE A 461 -18.30 21.79 5.64
C ILE A 461 -17.80 20.46 5.05
N LEU A 462 -17.79 20.34 3.72
CA LEU A 462 -17.26 19.17 3.02
C LEU A 462 -15.76 19.29 2.69
N ASP A 463 -15.10 20.40 3.00
CA ASP A 463 -13.67 20.55 2.81
C ASP A 463 -12.91 19.54 3.67
N ARG A 464 -11.71 19.18 3.22
CA ARG A 464 -10.88 18.15 3.86
C ARG A 464 -10.51 18.46 5.31
N ASP A 465 -10.49 19.74 5.68
CA ASP A 465 -9.97 20.21 6.95
C ASP A 465 -11.08 20.42 8.01
N ALA A 466 -12.35 20.48 7.58
CA ALA A 466 -13.48 20.75 8.46
C ALA A 466 -13.79 19.57 9.38
N PHE A 467 -14.00 19.85 10.68
CA PHE A 467 -14.38 18.89 11.71
C PHE A 467 -13.53 17.61 11.75
N ARG A 468 -12.21 17.73 11.56
CA ARG A 468 -11.30 16.58 11.48
C ARG A 468 -10.23 16.61 12.57
N GLY A 469 -9.95 15.44 13.13
CA GLY A 469 -8.75 15.17 13.91
C GLY A 469 -8.92 14.85 15.39
N GLY A 470 -10.16 14.80 15.90
CA GLY A 470 -10.46 14.60 17.31
C GLY A 470 -10.60 13.14 17.72
N GLY A 471 -10.55 12.21 16.75
CA GLY A 471 -10.79 10.79 16.98
C GLY A 471 -12.24 10.45 17.33
N GLN A 472 -13.17 11.40 17.23
CA GLN A 472 -14.59 11.19 17.48
C GLN A 472 -15.23 10.49 16.27
N ARG A 473 -16.44 9.98 16.45
CA ARG A 473 -17.23 9.39 15.37
C ARG A 473 -18.57 10.07 15.30
N PHE A 474 -18.92 10.49 14.10
CA PHE A 474 -20.25 10.95 13.76
C PHE A 474 -20.85 9.97 12.75
N THR A 475 -22.12 9.62 12.91
CA THR A 475 -22.83 8.78 11.95
C THR A 475 -24.26 9.27 11.81
N PHE A 476 -24.67 9.47 10.56
CA PHE A 476 -26.04 9.72 10.18
C PHE A 476 -26.49 8.61 9.24
N THR A 477 -27.61 7.97 9.54
CA THR A 477 -28.21 6.93 8.72
C THR A 477 -29.66 7.27 8.47
N ALA A 478 -30.07 7.32 7.22
CA ALA A 478 -31.45 7.42 6.78
C ALA A 478 -31.77 6.17 5.96
N SER A 479 -32.73 5.39 6.41
CA SER A 479 -33.14 4.15 5.75
C SER A 479 -34.64 4.16 5.53
N PRO A 480 -35.15 4.90 4.53
CA PRO A 480 -36.56 4.86 4.16
C PRO A 480 -36.93 3.49 3.58
N GLY A 481 -38.09 2.96 3.97
CA GLY A 481 -38.58 1.68 3.50
C GLY A 481 -40.10 1.59 3.48
N THR A 482 -40.62 0.55 2.84
CA THR A 482 -42.06 0.32 2.68
C THR A 482 -42.74 -0.13 3.97
N THR A 483 -42.03 -0.88 4.82
CA THR A 483 -42.58 -1.38 6.11
C THR A 483 -41.94 -0.67 7.28
N PHE A 484 -40.61 -0.48 7.25
CA PHE A 484 -39.89 0.25 8.29
C PHE A 484 -39.06 1.37 7.69
N SER A 485 -39.16 2.56 8.25
CA SER A 485 -38.29 3.69 7.96
C SER A 485 -37.50 4.07 9.20
N THR A 486 -36.17 4.04 9.13
CA THR A 486 -35.30 4.34 10.28
C THR A 486 -34.37 5.50 9.98
N PHE A 487 -34.36 6.49 10.86
CA PHE A 487 -33.43 7.62 10.85
C PHE A 487 -32.64 7.59 12.15
N THR A 488 -31.31 7.58 12.07
CA THR A 488 -30.44 7.55 13.25
C THR A 488 -29.34 8.58 13.10
N PHE A 489 -29.19 9.38 14.14
CA PHE A 489 -28.05 10.26 14.35
C PHE A 489 -27.26 9.71 15.54
N SER A 490 -25.95 9.59 15.41
CA SER A 490 -25.09 9.22 16.54
C SER A 490 -23.76 9.96 16.53
N PHE A 491 -23.30 10.26 17.74
CA PHE A 491 -22.01 10.84 18.01
C PHE A 491 -21.33 10.05 19.14
N ALA A 492 -20.03 9.80 19.01
CA ALA A 492 -19.23 9.14 20.03
C ALA A 492 -17.86 9.79 20.15
N ASP A 493 -17.49 10.14 21.38
CA ASP A 493 -16.15 10.50 21.80
C ASP A 493 -15.56 9.33 22.61
N PRO A 494 -14.63 8.55 22.04
CA PRO A 494 -14.09 7.36 22.70
C PRO A 494 -13.15 7.68 23.87
N ALA A 495 -12.62 8.90 23.96
CA ALA A 495 -11.64 9.33 24.96
C ALA A 495 -11.86 10.81 25.29
N VAL A 496 -12.89 11.08 26.08
CA VAL A 496 -13.29 12.44 26.47
C VAL A 496 -12.13 13.09 27.20
N ARG A 497 -11.60 14.19 26.64
CA ARG A 497 -10.43 14.91 27.19
C ARG A 497 -9.22 13.99 27.42
N ASP A 498 -9.00 13.04 26.52
CA ASP A 498 -7.89 12.07 26.57
C ASP A 498 -7.86 11.24 27.87
N SER A 499 -9.03 11.03 28.44
CA SER A 499 -9.22 10.22 29.64
C SER A 499 -9.76 8.83 29.28
N PRO A 500 -9.73 7.85 30.20
CA PRO A 500 -10.35 6.53 29.99
C PRO A 500 -11.88 6.57 29.91
N TRP A 501 -12.49 7.77 29.92
CA TRP A 501 -13.93 7.95 29.79
C TRP A 501 -14.34 8.08 28.33
N SER A 502 -15.38 7.36 27.93
CA SER A 502 -16.05 7.51 26.64
C SER A 502 -17.45 8.10 26.83
N LEU A 503 -17.88 8.95 25.90
CA LEU A 503 -19.23 9.48 25.86
C LEU A 503 -19.81 9.21 24.47
N SER A 504 -21.00 8.63 24.41
CA SER A 504 -21.74 8.52 23.16
C SER A 504 -23.19 8.93 23.38
N TRP A 505 -23.77 9.52 22.36
CA TRP A 505 -25.19 9.78 22.33
C TRP A 505 -25.75 9.49 20.94
N SER A 506 -27.01 9.11 20.91
CA SER A 506 -27.74 8.85 19.67
C SER A 506 -29.17 9.33 19.78
N ALA A 507 -29.70 9.84 18.69
CA ALA A 507 -31.11 10.09 18.52
C ALA A 507 -31.60 9.24 17.35
N PHE A 508 -32.78 8.65 17.48
CA PHE A 508 -33.37 7.86 16.41
C PHE A 508 -34.87 8.13 16.27
N ARG A 509 -35.36 7.95 15.05
CA ARG A 509 -36.77 7.85 14.71
C ARG A 509 -36.97 6.59 13.91
N ARG A 510 -37.89 5.73 14.34
CA ARG A 510 -38.31 4.54 13.60
C ARG A 510 -39.80 4.60 13.38
N VAL A 511 -40.22 4.61 12.12
CA VAL A 511 -41.62 4.49 11.71
C VAL A 511 -41.82 3.06 11.21
N SER A 512 -42.84 2.39 11.73
CA SER A 512 -43.22 1.04 11.37
C SER A 512 -44.67 1.06 10.92
N LEU A 513 -44.92 0.66 9.68
CA LEU A 513 -46.25 0.53 9.11
C LEU A 513 -46.66 -0.93 9.25
N TYR A 514 -47.55 -1.23 10.20
CA TYR A 514 -48.17 -2.55 10.32
C TYR A 514 -49.52 -2.55 9.62
N ASP A 515 -50.06 -3.74 9.35
CA ASP A 515 -51.37 -3.87 8.73
C ASP A 515 -52.47 -3.22 9.61
N ASP A 516 -52.39 -3.39 10.94
CA ASP A 516 -53.44 -2.97 11.87
C ASP A 516 -53.23 -1.56 12.48
N TYR A 517 -52.01 -1.01 12.44
CA TYR A 517 -51.66 0.29 13.04
C TYR A 517 -50.30 0.84 12.58
N ASP A 518 -50.12 2.16 12.72
CA ASP A 518 -48.83 2.82 12.52
C ASP A 518 -48.13 3.04 13.86
N GLN A 519 -46.83 2.70 13.94
CA GLN A 519 -46.02 2.92 15.12
C GLN A 519 -44.81 3.81 14.83
N GLN A 520 -44.71 4.94 15.53
CA GLN A 520 -43.55 5.80 15.56
C GLN A 520 -42.81 5.72 16.89
N ASN A 521 -41.51 5.43 16.83
CA ASN A 521 -40.61 5.39 17.98
C ASN A 521 -39.55 6.47 17.84
N ASP A 522 -39.61 7.49 18.70
CA ASP A 522 -38.59 8.53 18.80
C ASP A 522 -37.79 8.33 20.08
N GLY A 523 -36.46 8.25 19.98
CA GLY A 523 -35.63 7.97 21.15
C GLY A 523 -34.32 8.72 21.18
N ILE A 524 -33.83 8.94 22.39
CA ILE A 524 -32.51 9.47 22.70
C ILE A 524 -31.83 8.51 23.66
N THR A 525 -30.56 8.21 23.37
CA THR A 525 -29.72 7.37 24.22
C THR A 525 -28.45 8.14 24.54
N ILE A 526 -28.05 8.15 25.81
CA ILE A 526 -26.77 8.68 26.27
C ILE A 526 -26.05 7.56 27.01
N ARG A 527 -24.81 7.30 26.63
CA ARG A 527 -23.97 6.27 27.25
C ARG A 527 -22.64 6.87 27.66
N VAL A 528 -22.31 6.68 28.94
CA VAL A 528 -21.03 7.05 29.54
C VAL A 528 -20.29 5.78 29.89
N GLY A 529 -19.07 5.63 29.40
CA GLY A 529 -18.25 4.45 29.67
C GLY A 529 -16.92 4.82 30.31
N ARG A 530 -16.34 3.89 31.07
CA ARG A 530 -14.99 4.02 31.64
C ARG A 530 -14.25 2.68 31.54
N TYR A 531 -13.00 2.72 31.08
CA TYR A 531 -12.10 1.58 31.19
C TYR A 531 -11.63 1.41 32.64
N LEU A 532 -11.70 0.18 33.15
CA LEU A 532 -11.41 -0.14 34.55
C LEU A 532 -9.94 -0.54 34.79
N ASP A 533 -9.22 -0.84 33.72
CA ASP A 533 -7.82 -1.23 33.73
C ASP A 533 -7.03 -0.49 32.64
N ASP A 534 -5.72 -0.37 32.86
CA ASP A 534 -4.78 0.30 31.95
C ASP A 534 -4.57 -0.48 30.65
N ASP A 535 -4.95 -1.76 30.62
CA ASP A 535 -4.95 -2.61 29.43
C ASP A 535 -6.28 -2.53 28.64
N PHE A 536 -7.19 -1.62 29.02
CA PHE A 536 -8.49 -1.39 28.37
C PHE A 536 -9.28 -2.69 28.09
N VAL A 537 -9.09 -3.72 28.92
CA VAL A 537 -9.73 -5.04 28.79
C VAL A 537 -11.16 -4.98 29.29
N TRP A 538 -11.37 -4.34 30.42
CA TRP A 538 -12.64 -4.15 31.09
C TRP A 538 -13.16 -2.74 30.87
N LYS A 539 -14.42 -2.66 30.47
CA LYS A 539 -15.14 -1.42 30.31
C LYS A 539 -16.48 -1.52 31.01
N LEU A 540 -16.78 -0.53 31.85
CA LEU A 540 -18.10 -0.32 32.43
C LEU A 540 -18.79 0.79 31.63
N ASP A 541 -19.99 0.53 31.11
CA ASP A 541 -20.84 1.53 30.48
C ASP A 541 -22.12 1.68 31.28
N VAL A 542 -22.54 2.93 31.49
CA VAL A 542 -23.86 3.29 32.01
C VAL A 542 -24.60 3.97 30.88
N GLU A 543 -25.77 3.45 30.54
CA GLU A 543 -26.63 3.97 29.50
C GLU A 543 -27.94 4.45 30.09
N TRP A 544 -28.35 5.64 29.69
CA TRP A 544 -29.69 6.14 29.89
C TRP A 544 -30.38 6.29 28.54
N SER A 545 -31.61 5.81 28.44
CA SER A 545 -32.44 5.99 27.26
C SER A 545 -33.81 6.57 27.61
N LEU A 546 -34.29 7.39 26.69
CA LEU A 546 -35.63 7.95 26.68
C LEU A 546 -36.25 7.62 25.32
N GLN A 547 -37.40 6.96 25.31
CA GLN A 547 -38.12 6.62 24.09
C GLN A 547 -39.59 6.99 24.21
N GLN A 548 -40.12 7.67 23.20
CA GLN A 548 -41.53 7.91 23.02
C GLN A 548 -42.05 6.98 21.93
N VAL A 549 -43.05 6.17 22.27
CA VAL A 549 -43.76 5.28 21.36
C VAL A 549 -45.13 5.90 21.08
N ILE A 550 -45.43 6.18 19.82
CA ILE A 550 -46.68 6.77 19.36
C ILE A 550 -47.36 5.73 18.48
N LEU A 551 -48.60 5.40 18.82
CA LEU A 551 -49.46 4.51 18.05
C LEU A 551 -50.57 5.35 17.40
N ASP A 552 -50.61 5.36 16.07
CA ASP A 552 -51.56 6.12 15.24
C ASP A 552 -52.32 5.16 14.30
N ASN A 553 -53.48 5.62 13.78
CA ASN A 553 -54.33 4.88 12.83
C ASN A 553 -54.66 3.41 13.18
N PRO A 554 -55.14 3.08 14.39
CA PRO A 554 -55.56 1.70 14.66
C PRO A 554 -56.81 1.33 13.84
N GLU A 555 -56.78 0.20 13.14
CA GLU A 555 -57.96 -0.36 12.48
C GLU A 555 -59.04 -0.79 13.51
N PRO A 556 -60.33 -0.82 13.14
CA PRO A 556 -61.42 -1.14 14.08
C PRO A 556 -61.34 -2.54 14.72
N ASP A 557 -60.63 -3.46 14.09
CA ASP A 557 -60.36 -4.84 14.52
C ASP A 557 -58.93 -5.03 15.07
N ALA A 558 -58.16 -3.95 15.23
CA ALA A 558 -56.85 -3.99 15.86
C ALA A 558 -56.92 -4.62 17.27
N PRO A 559 -55.85 -5.27 17.74
CA PRO A 559 -55.81 -5.89 19.06
C PRO A 559 -56.27 -4.91 20.15
N VAL A 560 -57.09 -5.38 21.10
CA VAL A 560 -57.65 -4.56 22.21
C VAL A 560 -56.54 -3.75 22.93
N ASN A 561 -55.35 -4.34 23.05
CA ASN A 561 -54.18 -3.74 23.68
C ASN A 561 -53.63 -2.51 22.92
N ALA A 562 -53.83 -2.42 21.60
CA ALA A 562 -53.43 -1.28 20.77
C ALA A 562 -54.48 -0.17 20.83
N LEU A 563 -55.76 -0.52 20.88
CA LEU A 563 -56.88 0.42 21.06
C LEU A 563 -56.85 1.10 22.44
N ASP A 564 -56.48 0.36 23.50
CA ASP A 564 -56.38 0.89 24.87
C ASP A 564 -55.16 1.81 25.12
N VAL A 565 -54.14 1.72 24.28
CA VAL A 565 -52.85 2.44 24.44
C VAL A 565 -52.64 3.49 23.34
N GLN A 566 -53.69 3.79 22.56
CA GLN A 566 -53.66 4.81 21.52
C GLN A 566 -53.10 6.14 22.05
N GLY A 567 -52.10 6.67 21.35
CA GLY A 567 -51.36 7.88 21.73
C GLY A 567 -49.91 7.63 22.17
N ALA A 568 -49.32 8.64 22.82
CA ALA A 568 -47.90 8.64 23.17
C ALA A 568 -47.62 7.98 24.53
N SER A 569 -46.74 6.98 24.54
CA SER A 569 -46.19 6.35 25.74
C SER A 569 -44.71 6.69 25.87
N THR A 570 -44.28 7.09 27.08
CA THR A 570 -42.88 7.42 27.35
C THR A 570 -42.22 6.33 28.19
N LEU A 571 -41.11 5.82 27.69
CA LEU A 571 -40.27 4.80 28.30
C LEU A 571 -38.93 5.42 28.68
N HIS A 572 -38.49 5.14 29.91
CA HIS A 572 -37.15 5.43 30.38
C HIS A 572 -36.43 4.12 30.66
N SER A 573 -35.18 3.99 30.24
CA SER A 573 -34.35 2.87 30.67
C SER A 573 -33.01 3.35 31.23
N LEU A 574 -32.51 2.61 32.21
CA LEU A 574 -31.16 2.73 32.73
C LEU A 574 -30.50 1.36 32.62
N GLY A 575 -29.43 1.28 31.85
CA GLY A 575 -28.64 0.07 31.64
C GLY A 575 -27.25 0.21 32.22
N ILE A 576 -26.75 -0.85 32.84
CA ILE A 576 -25.34 -1.00 33.23
C ILE A 576 -24.77 -2.17 32.45
N PHE A 577 -23.69 -1.94 31.72
CA PHE A 577 -23.02 -2.93 30.89
C PHE A 577 -21.58 -3.08 31.33
N VAL A 578 -21.15 -4.32 31.54
CA VAL A 578 -19.75 -4.67 31.76
C VAL A 578 -19.27 -5.46 30.56
N ARG A 579 -18.25 -4.93 29.89
CA ARG A 579 -17.61 -5.55 28.74
C ARG A 579 -16.20 -5.98 29.13
N ARG A 580 -15.87 -7.25 28.86
CA ARG A 580 -14.51 -7.78 28.85
C ARG A 580 -14.12 -8.12 27.43
N ALA A 581 -13.02 -7.58 26.93
CA ALA A 581 -12.49 -7.90 25.62
C ALA A 581 -11.00 -8.28 25.71
N ARG A 582 -10.68 -9.53 25.39
CA ARG A 582 -9.29 -9.93 25.11
C ARG A 582 -9.14 -10.12 23.61
N LYS A 583 -8.54 -9.12 22.95
CA LYS A 583 -8.21 -9.16 21.53
C LYS A 583 -6.74 -9.54 21.40
N LYS A 584 -6.44 -10.67 20.75
CA LYS A 584 -5.06 -11.07 20.45
C LYS A 584 -4.56 -10.58 19.10
N GLU A 585 -5.40 -10.04 18.22
CA GLU A 585 -5.00 -9.58 16.87
C GLU A 585 -6.09 -8.69 16.24
N ILE A 586 -5.77 -8.07 15.09
CA ILE A 586 -6.69 -7.25 14.27
C ILE A 586 -7.90 -8.07 13.79
N ASP A 587 -7.75 -9.39 13.65
CA ASP A 587 -8.84 -10.31 13.33
C ASP A 587 -9.64 -10.67 14.58
N LEU A 588 -10.77 -9.97 14.75
CA LEU A 588 -11.75 -10.17 15.82
C LEU A 588 -12.34 -11.59 15.89
N PHE A 589 -12.14 -12.44 14.88
CA PHE A 589 -12.90 -13.67 14.69
C PHE A 589 -12.11 -14.98 14.86
N LEU A 590 -10.78 -14.95 14.86
CA LEU A 590 -9.98 -16.18 14.89
C LEU A 590 -9.52 -16.57 16.31
N ASN A 591 -9.09 -15.62 17.15
CA ASN A 591 -8.44 -15.93 18.44
C ASN A 591 -8.82 -15.00 19.62
N GLY A 592 -9.99 -14.35 19.59
CA GLY A 592 -10.44 -13.40 20.63
C GLY A 592 -11.76 -13.79 21.29
N HIS A 593 -11.94 -13.44 22.57
CA HIS A 593 -13.25 -13.55 23.26
C HIS A 593 -13.69 -12.19 23.78
N VAL A 594 -14.96 -11.87 23.53
CA VAL A 594 -15.67 -10.73 24.11
C VAL A 594 -16.81 -11.27 24.96
N THR A 595 -16.82 -10.92 26.24
CA THR A 595 -17.91 -11.25 27.15
C THR A 595 -18.60 -9.96 27.57
N THR A 596 -19.92 -9.92 27.50
CA THR A 596 -20.72 -8.77 27.90
C THR A 596 -21.77 -9.23 28.89
N GLY A 597 -21.78 -8.62 30.08
CA GLY A 597 -22.88 -8.72 31.03
C GLY A 597 -23.64 -7.40 31.04
N SER A 598 -24.96 -7.45 31.13
CA SER A 598 -25.80 -6.25 31.20
C SER A 598 -26.94 -6.43 32.19
N LEU A 599 -27.28 -5.36 32.88
CA LEU A 599 -28.49 -5.23 33.68
C LEU A 599 -29.23 -3.99 33.20
N GLU A 600 -30.50 -4.15 32.82
CA GLU A 600 -31.34 -3.05 32.33
C GLU A 600 -32.58 -2.94 33.21
N LEU A 601 -32.83 -1.72 33.69
CA LEU A 601 -34.05 -1.36 34.42
C LEU A 601 -34.87 -0.44 33.51
N VAL A 602 -36.11 -0.82 33.24
CA VAL A 602 -37.04 -0.05 32.40
C VAL A 602 -38.22 0.41 33.25
N GLY A 603 -38.52 1.70 33.19
CA GLY A 603 -39.68 2.31 33.85
C GLY A 603 -40.37 3.26 32.89
N GLY A 604 -41.71 3.23 32.81
CA GLY A 604 -42.46 4.05 31.87
C GLY A 604 -43.81 4.49 32.43
N ARG A 605 -44.35 5.57 31.88
CA ARG A 605 -45.70 6.05 32.17
C ARG A 605 -46.53 5.83 30.91
N SER A 606 -47.41 4.83 30.95
CA SER A 606 -48.33 4.49 29.86
C SER A 606 -49.76 4.90 30.21
N ARG A 607 -50.61 5.06 29.19
CA ARG A 607 -52.07 5.19 29.37
C ARG A 607 -52.78 3.85 29.61
N GLY A 608 -52.05 2.73 29.62
CA GLY A 608 -52.51 1.39 29.97
C GLY A 608 -51.34 0.51 30.41
N MET A 609 -51.51 -0.22 31.52
CA MET A 609 -50.45 -0.92 32.26
C MET A 609 -49.77 -2.02 31.41
N TRP A 610 -48.47 -1.87 31.13
CA TRP A 610 -47.62 -2.99 30.68
C TRP A 610 -46.68 -3.39 31.81
N MET A 611 -46.83 -4.61 32.30
CA MET A 611 -45.74 -5.36 32.93
C MET A 611 -45.09 -6.20 31.83
N SER A 612 -43.84 -5.91 31.46
CA SER A 612 -43.04 -6.87 30.70
C SER A 612 -41.82 -7.28 31.53
N GLY A 613 -41.82 -8.54 31.96
CA GLY A 613 -40.59 -9.22 32.35
C GLY A 613 -39.85 -9.68 31.09
N ARG A 614 -38.53 -9.51 31.09
CA ARG A 614 -37.60 -10.29 30.27
C ARG A 614 -36.67 -11.05 31.19
#